data_AF-A0A0N4VZ31-F1
#
_entry.id   AF-A0A0N4VZ31-F1
#
_cell.length_a   1.000
_cell.length_b   1.000
_cell.length_c   1.000
_cell.angle_alpha   90.00
_cell.angle_beta   90.00
_cell.angle_gamma   90.00
#
_symmetry.space_group_name_H-M   'P 1'
#
loop_
_entity.id
_entity.type
_entity.pdbx_description
1 polymer ?
#
loop_
_entity_poly.entity_id
_entity_poly.type
_entity_poly.pdbx_seq_one_letter_code
_entity_poly.pdbx_strand_id
1 'polypeptide(L)'
;MLMDPLFHLSDERTFTEMFIVPPKGATDPLTVTRCGRTVVSIPHEEADGRNPHGSFRDYMLLSASLESFHDVVDSRLSTRLVAKSAAFWQMVHSYGGLHEELADAMADIRKVRSNLQAVANLVCER
;
A
#
# COMPACT_ATOMS: atom_id res chain seq x y z
N MET A 1 -12.84 2.29 12.66
CA MET A 1 -12.79 1.18 11.72
C MET A 1 -12.11 1.76 10.51
N LEU A 2 -11.14 1.09 9.88
CA LEU A 2 -11.02 1.31 8.45
C LEU A 2 -12.18 0.52 7.87
N MET A 3 -13.13 1.21 7.22
CA MET A 3 -14.39 0.61 6.77
C MET A 3 -14.12 -0.74 6.11
N ASP A 4 -14.94 -1.74 6.45
CA ASP A 4 -14.86 -3.03 5.80
C ASP A 4 -14.93 -2.79 4.28
N PRO A 5 -13.94 -3.23 3.48
CA PRO A 5 -14.02 -3.09 2.03
C PRO A 5 -15.23 -3.81 1.42
N LEU A 6 -15.91 -4.68 2.17
CA LEU A 6 -17.19 -5.31 1.83
C LEU A 6 -18.40 -4.54 2.42
N PHE A 7 -18.23 -3.26 2.72
CA PHE A 7 -19.30 -2.39 3.19
C PHE A 7 -20.49 -2.38 2.23
N HIS A 8 -21.66 -2.72 2.76
CA HIS A 8 -22.92 -2.63 2.05
C HIS A 8 -23.87 -1.72 2.82
N LEU A 9 -24.31 -0.62 2.21
CA LEU A 9 -25.33 0.28 2.78
C LEU A 9 -26.67 -0.42 3.06
N SER A 10 -26.89 -1.57 2.43
CA SER A 10 -28.07 -2.41 2.63
C SER A 10 -28.02 -3.22 3.93
N ASP A 11 -26.86 -3.30 4.61
CA ASP A 11 -26.79 -3.91 5.93
C ASP A 11 -27.18 -2.90 7.02
N GLU A 12 -28.31 -3.17 7.66
CA GLU A 12 -28.92 -2.30 8.69
C GLU A 12 -27.96 -2.04 9.86
N ARG A 13 -27.20 -3.06 10.26
CA ARG A 13 -26.27 -2.98 11.38
C ARG A 13 -25.13 -2.02 11.07
N THR A 14 -24.47 -2.22 9.94
CA THR A 14 -23.34 -1.37 9.51
C THR A 14 -23.79 0.06 9.26
N PHE A 15 -24.96 0.26 8.66
CA PHE A 15 -25.55 1.58 8.50
C PHE A 15 -25.76 2.27 9.86
N THR A 16 -26.35 1.57 10.82
CA THR A 16 -26.59 2.10 12.17
C THR A 16 -25.28 2.47 12.88
N GLU A 17 -24.29 1.58 12.86
CA GLU A 17 -22.97 1.82 13.48
C GLU A 17 -22.29 3.09 12.91
N MET A 18 -22.49 3.33 11.61
CA MET A 18 -21.85 4.43 10.89
C MET A 18 -22.58 5.77 11.01
N PHE A 19 -23.91 5.77 10.90
CA PHE A 19 -24.72 6.99 10.79
C PHE A 19 -25.41 7.40 12.10
N ILE A 20 -25.50 6.51 13.09
CA ILE A 20 -26.18 6.77 14.36
C ILE A 20 -25.16 6.96 15.48
N VAL A 21 -25.44 7.92 16.37
CA VAL A 21 -24.60 8.18 17.56
C VAL A 21 -24.69 6.98 18.51
N PRO A 22 -23.55 6.36 18.88
CA PRO A 22 -23.54 5.18 19.74
C PRO A 22 -24.07 5.52 21.15
N PRO A 23 -24.65 4.53 21.87
CA PRO A 23 -25.12 4.72 23.23
C PRO A 23 -23.98 5.10 24.19
N LYS A 24 -24.30 5.84 25.26
CA LYS A 24 -23.34 6.23 26.30
C LYS A 24 -22.61 5.00 26.84
N GLY A 25 -21.27 5.01 26.76
CA GLY A 25 -20.42 3.90 27.19
C GLY A 25 -20.09 2.87 26.10
N ALA A 26 -20.71 2.94 24.93
CA ALA A 26 -20.30 2.15 23.78
C ALA A 26 -19.16 2.85 23.03
N THR A 27 -18.23 2.06 22.50
CA THR A 27 -17.09 2.54 21.74
C THR A 27 -17.54 3.01 20.36
N ASP A 28 -17.14 4.22 19.95
CA ASP A 28 -17.48 4.71 18.62
C ASP A 28 -16.70 3.94 17.54
N PRO A 29 -17.37 3.24 16.61
CA PRO A 29 -16.71 2.53 15.53
C PRO A 29 -15.84 3.45 14.68
N LEU A 30 -16.15 4.75 14.56
CA LEU A 30 -15.33 5.70 13.80
C LEU A 30 -14.01 6.03 14.50
N THR A 31 -13.91 5.90 15.82
CA THR A 31 -12.68 6.28 16.55
C THR A 31 -11.71 5.13 16.78
N VAL A 32 -12.07 3.88 16.44
CA VAL A 32 -11.23 2.70 16.75
C VAL A 32 -10.62 2.05 15.53
N THR A 33 -9.30 1.94 15.49
CA THR A 33 -8.61 1.18 14.42
C THR A 33 -8.75 -0.33 14.61
N ARG A 34 -8.54 -1.11 13.54
CA ARG A 34 -8.56 -2.59 13.57
C ARG A 34 -7.55 -3.19 14.56
N CYS A 35 -6.49 -2.47 14.92
CA CYS A 35 -5.52 -2.90 15.93
C CYS A 35 -5.91 -2.51 17.36
N GLY A 36 -7.17 -2.10 17.59
CA GLY A 36 -7.69 -1.74 18.92
C GLY A 36 -7.16 -0.40 19.44
N ARG A 37 -6.43 0.36 18.62
CA ARG A 37 -5.95 1.69 18.99
C ARG A 37 -6.99 2.74 18.65
N THR A 38 -7.28 3.61 19.61
CA THR A 38 -8.10 4.79 19.37
C THR A 38 -7.34 5.74 18.45
N VAL A 39 -7.92 6.10 17.32
CA VAL A 39 -7.46 7.25 16.54
C VAL A 39 -7.81 8.47 17.36
N VAL A 40 -6.80 9.25 17.73
CA VAL A 40 -7.03 10.59 18.27
C VAL A 40 -7.56 11.43 17.11
N SER A 41 -8.88 11.43 16.95
CA SER A 41 -9.55 12.48 16.20
C SER A 41 -9.25 13.80 16.91
N ILE A 42 -9.15 14.87 16.12
CA ILE A 42 -8.97 16.27 16.54
C ILE A 42 -9.62 16.51 17.92
N PRO A 43 -8.91 17.08 18.92
CA PRO A 43 -9.55 17.44 20.17
C PRO A 43 -10.52 18.57 19.82
N HIS A 44 -11.80 18.25 19.75
CA HIS A 44 -12.80 19.28 19.68
C HIS A 44 -13.91 18.88 20.61
N GLU A 45 -14.18 19.84 21.49
CA GLU A 45 -14.95 19.79 22.72
C GLU A 45 -16.02 18.72 22.71
N GLU A 46 -16.22 18.12 23.88
CA GLU A 46 -17.53 17.61 24.29
C GLU A 46 -18.59 18.54 23.70
N ALA A 47 -19.15 18.16 22.56
CA ALA A 47 -20.26 18.85 21.94
C ALA A 47 -21.42 18.49 22.85
N ASP A 48 -21.48 19.28 23.91
CA ASP A 48 -22.42 19.30 24.99
C ASP A 48 -23.78 18.81 24.51
N GLY A 49 -24.16 17.61 24.95
CA GLY A 49 -25.54 17.16 25.14
C GLY A 49 -26.54 17.25 23.99
N ARG A 50 -26.19 17.53 22.73
CA ARG A 50 -27.21 17.91 21.74
C ARG A 50 -27.80 16.78 20.91
N ASN A 51 -27.05 15.71 20.66
CA ASN A 51 -27.55 14.58 19.88
C ASN A 51 -27.87 13.40 20.81
N PRO A 52 -29.17 13.11 21.04
CA PRO A 52 -29.56 11.98 21.85
C PRO A 52 -29.05 10.67 21.23
N HIS A 53 -28.64 9.71 22.06
CA HIS A 53 -28.29 8.37 21.58
C HIS A 53 -29.41 7.81 20.70
N GLY A 54 -29.05 7.17 19.58
CA GLY A 54 -30.04 6.74 18.60
C GLY A 54 -30.45 7.81 17.58
N SER A 55 -29.92 9.04 17.68
CA SER A 55 -30.06 10.04 16.61
C SER A 55 -29.02 9.86 15.52
N PHE A 56 -29.34 10.36 14.33
CA PHE A 56 -28.36 10.54 13.28
C PHE A 56 -27.22 11.45 13.73
N ARG A 57 -26.01 11.13 13.30
CA ARG A 57 -24.82 11.96 13.45
C ARG A 57 -24.97 13.23 12.62
N ASP A 58 -24.28 14.30 13.05
CA ASP A 58 -24.18 15.50 12.22
C ASP A 58 -23.50 15.14 10.90
N TYR A 59 -24.18 15.45 9.80
CA TYR A 59 -23.71 15.17 8.44
C TYR A 59 -22.35 15.79 8.18
N MET A 60 -22.14 17.05 8.59
CA MET A 60 -20.89 17.77 8.30
C MET A 60 -19.70 17.17 9.04
N LEU A 61 -19.91 16.70 10.28
CA LEU A 61 -18.88 16.04 11.07
C LEU A 61 -18.57 14.64 10.54
N LEU A 62 -19.61 13.89 10.17
CA LEU A 62 -19.44 12.56 9.59
C LEU A 62 -18.72 12.65 8.24
N SER A 63 -19.10 13.59 7.37
CA SER A 63 -18.45 13.76 6.07
C SER A 63 -16.98 14.13 6.22
N ALA A 64 -16.65 15.08 7.11
CA ALA A 64 -15.26 15.47 7.36
C ALA A 64 -14.43 14.31 7.93
N SER A 65 -15.00 13.51 8.84
CA SER A 65 -14.33 12.33 9.37
C SER A 65 -14.06 11.29 8.29
N LEU A 66 -14.99 11.09 7.35
CA LEU A 66 -14.84 10.12 6.27
C LEU A 66 -13.83 10.58 5.23
N GLU A 67 -13.87 11.85 4.86
CA GLU A 67 -12.89 12.47 3.97
C GLU A 67 -11.47 12.32 4.54
N SER A 68 -11.28 12.57 5.84
CA SER A 68 -9.99 12.34 6.50
C SER A 68 -9.52 10.88 6.42
N PHE A 69 -10.41 9.90 6.57
CA PHE A 69 -10.04 8.49 6.40
C PHE A 69 -9.65 8.18 4.96
N HIS A 70 -10.38 8.72 3.98
CA HIS A 70 -10.05 8.58 2.57
C HIS A 70 -8.65 9.14 2.26
N ASP A 71 -8.34 10.35 2.71
CA ASP A 71 -7.03 10.98 2.50
C ASP A 71 -5.88 10.13 3.07
N VAL A 72 -6.06 9.58 4.27
CA VAL A 72 -5.05 8.72 4.92
C VAL A 72 -4.87 7.41 4.16
N VAL A 73 -5.98 6.80 3.69
CA VAL A 73 -5.93 5.58 2.88
C VAL A 73 -5.22 5.84 1.57
N ASP A 74 -5.60 6.91 0.86
CA ASP A 74 -5.05 7.26 -0.45
C ASP A 74 -3.56 7.58 -0.36
N SER A 75 -3.16 8.37 0.65
CA SER A 75 -1.75 8.67 0.92
C SER A 75 -0.93 7.40 1.18
N ARG A 76 -1.45 6.48 2.00
CA ARG A 76 -0.78 5.20 2.29
C ARG A 76 -0.72 4.28 1.08
N LEU A 77 -1.80 4.17 0.31
CA LEU A 77 -1.84 3.35 -0.91
C LEU A 77 -0.86 3.90 -1.95
N SER A 78 -0.87 5.21 -2.18
CA SER A 78 0.05 5.90 -3.07
C SER A 78 1.51 5.65 -2.67
N THR A 79 1.85 5.85 -1.39
CA THR A 79 3.20 5.60 -0.87
C THR A 79 3.65 4.16 -1.07
N ARG A 80 2.78 3.18 -0.79
CA ARG A 80 3.09 1.75 -0.99
C ARG A 80 3.25 1.41 -2.46
N LEU A 81 2.44 2.00 -3.33
CA LEU A 81 2.53 1.79 -4.77
C LEU A 81 3.85 2.32 -5.31
N VAL A 82 4.26 3.53 -4.92
CA VAL A 82 5.55 4.13 -5.28
C VAL A 82 6.72 3.29 -4.77
N ALA A 83 6.68 2.84 -3.51
CA ALA A 83 7.74 1.99 -2.97
C ALA A 83 7.85 0.67 -3.74
N LYS A 84 6.72 0.05 -4.09
CA LYS A 84 6.69 -1.19 -4.86
C LYS A 84 7.16 -0.99 -6.31
N SER A 85 6.81 0.13 -6.95
CA SER A 85 7.27 0.43 -8.31
C SER A 85 8.78 0.69 -8.33
N ALA A 86 9.32 1.40 -7.34
CA ALA A 86 10.76 1.60 -7.20
C ALA A 86 11.50 0.26 -7.03
N ALA A 87 11.02 -0.61 -6.15
CA ALA A 87 11.61 -1.95 -5.95
C ALA A 87 11.55 -2.80 -7.24
N PHE A 88 10.44 -2.75 -7.97
CA PHE A 88 10.31 -3.42 -9.26
C PHE A 88 11.35 -2.92 -10.26
N TRP A 89 11.48 -1.60 -10.42
CA TRP A 89 12.45 -1.05 -11.36
C TRP A 89 13.89 -1.40 -10.97
N GLN A 90 14.26 -1.34 -9.69
CA GLN A 90 15.58 -1.77 -9.24
C GLN A 90 15.88 -3.23 -9.62
N MET A 91 14.91 -4.12 -9.47
CA MET A 91 15.04 -5.52 -9.89
C MET A 91 15.22 -5.65 -11.42
N VAL A 92 14.44 -4.91 -12.21
CA VAL A 92 14.56 -4.93 -13.68
C VAL A 92 15.94 -4.46 -14.12
N HIS A 93 16.46 -3.38 -13.54
CA HIS A 93 17.81 -2.88 -13.88
C HIS A 93 18.89 -3.88 -13.48
N SER A 94 18.79 -4.51 -12.32
CA SER A 94 19.74 -5.54 -11.88
C SER A 94 19.74 -6.76 -12.81
N TYR A 95 18.56 -7.21 -13.24
CA TYR A 95 18.46 -8.31 -14.20
C TYR A 95 19.02 -7.94 -15.58
N GLY A 96 18.79 -6.70 -16.02
CA GLY A 96 19.40 -6.15 -17.24
C GLY A 96 20.92 -6.17 -17.19
N GLY A 97 21.53 -5.65 -16.11
CA GLY A 97 22.98 -5.66 -15.93
C GLY A 97 23.58 -7.08 -15.91
N LEU A 98 22.94 -8.02 -15.20
CA LEU A 98 23.36 -9.42 -15.21
C LEU A 98 23.32 -10.04 -16.63
N HIS A 99 22.33 -9.67 -17.43
CA HIS A 99 22.22 -10.16 -18.80
C HIS A 99 23.33 -9.60 -19.69
N GLU A 100 23.69 -8.34 -19.51
CA GLU A 100 24.83 -7.71 -20.20
C GLU A 100 26.15 -8.37 -19.81
N GLU A 101 26.41 -8.57 -18.51
CA GLU A 101 27.60 -9.28 -18.02
C GLU A 101 27.71 -10.69 -18.59
N LEU A 102 26.58 -11.41 -18.68
CA LEU A 102 26.54 -12.74 -19.30
C LEU A 102 26.85 -12.68 -20.80
N ALA A 103 26.33 -11.67 -21.51
CA ALA A 103 26.60 -11.49 -22.93
C ALA A 103 28.08 -11.22 -23.21
N ASP A 104 28.71 -10.38 -22.37
CA ASP A 104 30.14 -10.06 -22.44
C ASP A 104 31.00 -11.30 -22.13
N ALA A 105 30.68 -12.05 -21.07
CA ALA A 105 31.38 -13.29 -20.73
C ALA A 105 31.30 -14.32 -21.89
N MET A 106 30.14 -14.44 -22.55
CA MET A 106 30.01 -15.29 -23.72
C MET A 106 30.85 -14.80 -24.91
N ALA A 107 30.97 -13.49 -25.12
CA ALA A 107 31.81 -12.93 -26.17
C ALA A 107 33.30 -13.22 -25.92
N ASP A 108 33.75 -13.08 -24.67
CA ASP A 108 35.12 -13.40 -24.27
C ASP A 108 35.45 -14.88 -24.44
N ILE A 109 34.55 -15.78 -24.04
CA ILE A 109 34.72 -17.23 -24.25
C ILE A 109 34.88 -17.55 -25.74
N ARG A 110 34.06 -16.92 -26.61
CA ARG A 110 34.17 -17.12 -28.06
C ARG A 110 35.53 -16.65 -28.58
N LYS A 111 36.02 -15.50 -28.11
CA LYS A 111 37.32 -14.95 -28.48
C LYS A 111 38.47 -15.85 -28.05
N VAL A 112 38.47 -16.31 -26.79
CA VAL A 112 39.48 -17.25 -26.27
C VAL A 112 39.49 -18.53 -27.09
N ARG A 113 38.32 -19.10 -27.38
CA ARG A 113 38.21 -20.32 -28.19
C ARG A 113 38.76 -20.13 -29.61
N SER A 114 38.46 -18.99 -30.25
CA SER A 114 39.02 -18.64 -31.57
C SER A 114 40.54 -18.54 -31.53
N ASN A 115 41.09 -17.90 -30.50
CA ASN A 115 42.54 -17.77 -30.34
C ASN A 115 43.22 -19.12 -30.10
N LEU A 116 42.65 -19.98 -29.25
CA LEU A 116 43.17 -21.33 -29.00
C LEU A 116 43.15 -22.18 -30.27
N GLN A 117 42.10 -22.07 -31.09
CA GLN A 117 42.03 -22.78 -32.37
C GLN A 117 43.08 -22.28 -33.36
N ALA A 118 43.32 -20.97 -33.42
CA ALA A 118 44.38 -20.40 -34.24
C ALA A 118 45.77 -20.89 -33.80
N VAL A 119 46.04 -20.93 -32.49
CA VAL A 119 47.29 -21.47 -31.93
C VAL A 119 47.44 -22.95 -32.23
N ALA A 120 46.37 -23.74 -32.06
CA ALA A 120 46.40 -25.18 -32.35
C ALA A 120 46.77 -25.45 -33.82
N ASN A 121 46.17 -24.71 -34.76
CA ASN A 121 46.51 -24.82 -36.19
C ASN A 121 47.98 -24.45 -36.45
N LEU A 122 48.47 -23.36 -35.85
CA LEU A 122 49.85 -22.89 -36.03
C LEU A 122 50.90 -23.88 -35.48
N VAL A 123 50.56 -24.60 -34.41
CA VAL A 123 51.42 -25.64 -33.82
C VAL A 123 51.38 -26.93 -34.63
N CYS A 124 50.22 -27.30 -35.21
CA CYS A 124 50.09 -28.51 -36.03
C CYS A 124 50.67 -28.37 -37.45
N GLU A 125 50.87 -27.15 -37.96
CA GLU A 125 51.56 -26.89 -39.24
C GLU A 125 53.11 -26.90 -39.14
N ARG A 126 53.66 -27.16 -37.94
CA ARG A 126 55.11 -27.34 -37.70
C ARG A 126 55.46 -28.81 -37.50
#